data_AF-A0A954EDU8-F1
#
_entry.id   AF-A0A954EDU8-F1
#
_cell.length_a   1.000
_cell.length_b   1.000
_cell.length_c   1.000
_cell.angle_alpha   90.00
_cell.angle_beta   90.00
_cell.angle_gamma   90.00
#
_symmetry.space_group_name_H-M   'P 1'
#
loop_
_entity.id
_entity.type
_entity.pdbx_description
1 polymer ?
#
loop_
_entity_poly.entity_id
_entity_poly.type
_entity_poly.pdbx_seq_one_letter_code
_entity_poly.pdbx_strand_id
1 'polypeptide(L)'
;MQNSKNSQWLHAISRRAFLNRSAGSVGTVAFASLLGQESRPVQAAPMPGVLTNPPLPQKAKRIIWLTMAGGPSQLETFDPKPKLAEMHG
;
A
#
# COMPACT_ATOMS: atom_id res chain seq x y z
N MET A 1 31.64 42.59 -22.88
CA MET A 1 30.87 41.33 -22.98
C MET A 1 31.41 40.17 -22.12
N GLN A 2 32.59 40.27 -21.49
CA GLN A 2 33.17 39.18 -20.67
C GLN A 2 32.61 39.08 -19.23
N ASN A 3 32.09 40.18 -18.68
CA ASN A 3 31.68 40.25 -17.27
C ASN A 3 30.42 39.43 -16.93
N SER A 4 29.51 39.23 -17.90
CA SER A 4 28.29 38.44 -17.71
C SER A 4 28.60 36.95 -17.48
N LYS A 5 29.60 36.40 -18.20
CA LYS A 5 30.00 34.99 -18.06
C LYS A 5 30.50 34.68 -16.65
N ASN A 6 31.28 35.57 -16.05
CA ASN A 6 31.84 35.38 -14.70
C ASN A 6 30.74 35.31 -13.63
N SER A 7 29.71 36.15 -13.74
CA SER A 7 28.56 36.11 -12.82
C SER A 7 27.75 34.81 -12.93
N GLN A 8 27.61 34.26 -14.15
CA GLN A 8 26.91 32.99 -14.38
C GLN A 8 27.68 31.81 -13.76
N TRP A 9 29.02 31.81 -13.84
CA TRP A 9 29.86 30.80 -13.19
C TRP A 9 29.77 30.86 -11.66
N LEU A 10 29.80 32.05 -11.08
CA LEU A 10 29.64 32.23 -9.64
C LEU A 10 28.28 31.76 -9.14
N HIS A 11 27.22 32.01 -9.92
CA HIS A 11 25.88 31.48 -9.62
C HIS A 11 25.80 29.96 -9.75
N ALA A 12 26.41 29.36 -10.78
CA ALA A 12 26.43 27.92 -11.00
C ALA A 12 27.20 27.15 -9.92
N ILE A 13 28.25 27.75 -9.36
CA ILE A 13 29.10 27.14 -8.31
C ILE A 13 28.52 27.40 -6.91
N SER A 14 27.55 28.32 -6.76
CA SER A 14 26.94 28.61 -5.47
C SER A 14 26.30 27.35 -4.86
N ARG A 15 26.53 27.12 -3.56
CA ARG A 15 26.01 25.96 -2.81
C ARG A 15 24.49 25.80 -3.01
N ARG A 16 23.75 26.91 -3.09
CA ARG A 16 22.29 26.91 -3.33
C ARG A 16 21.92 26.44 -4.73
N ALA A 17 22.64 26.87 -5.77
CA ALA A 17 22.39 26.40 -7.14
C ALA A 17 22.73 24.91 -7.30
N PHE A 18 23.84 24.47 -6.69
CA PHE A 18 24.20 23.06 -6.66
C PHE A 18 23.13 22.21 -5.98
N LEU A 19 22.71 22.58 -4.76
CA LEU A 19 21.68 21.84 -4.03
C LEU A 19 20.32 21.85 -4.76
N ASN A 20 19.91 22.98 -5.34
CA ASN A 20 18.67 23.05 -6.12
C ASN A 20 18.70 22.13 -7.35
N ARG A 21 19.85 22.03 -8.03
CA ARG A 21 20.00 21.21 -9.23
C ARG A 21 20.07 19.71 -8.89
N SER A 22 20.72 19.37 -7.79
CA SER A 22 20.88 17.98 -7.30
C SER A 22 19.62 17.44 -6.63
N ALA A 23 18.86 18.28 -5.91
CA ALA A 23 17.63 17.88 -5.22
C ALA A 23 16.56 17.39 -6.21
N GLY A 24 16.45 18.01 -7.37
CA GLY A 24 15.54 17.58 -8.44
C GLY A 24 15.85 16.18 -8.95
N SER A 25 17.13 15.83 -9.16
CA SER A 25 17.53 14.51 -9.68
C SER A 25 17.44 13.39 -8.63
N VAL A 26 17.70 13.67 -7.35
CA VAL A 26 17.55 12.65 -6.29
C VAL A 26 16.07 12.32 -6.09
N GLY A 27 15.20 13.32 -6.15
CA GLY A 27 13.75 13.13 -6.07
C GLY A 27 13.19 12.27 -7.21
N THR A 28 13.66 12.47 -8.45
CA THR A 28 13.20 11.64 -9.59
C THR A 28 13.65 10.18 -9.49
N VAL A 29 14.86 9.91 -8.97
CA VAL A 29 15.33 8.53 -8.71
C VAL A 29 14.50 7.87 -7.62
N ALA A 30 14.21 8.57 -6.53
CA ALA A 30 13.34 8.05 -5.47
C ALA A 30 11.92 7.76 -5.97
N PHE A 31 11.35 8.67 -6.77
CA PHE A 31 10.03 8.51 -7.37
C PHE A 31 9.97 7.34 -8.36
N ALA A 32 10.99 7.18 -9.21
CA ALA A 32 11.11 6.04 -10.12
C ALA A 32 11.23 4.71 -9.37
N SER A 33 11.93 4.69 -8.23
CA SER A 33 11.99 3.52 -7.36
C SER A 33 10.62 3.13 -6.80
N LEU A 34 9.83 4.11 -6.34
CA LEU A 34 8.48 3.90 -5.81
C LEU A 34 7.50 3.37 -6.88
N LEU A 35 7.48 4.00 -8.07
CA LEU A 35 6.67 3.52 -9.20
C LEU A 35 7.08 2.12 -9.68
N GLY A 36 8.38 1.83 -9.68
CA GLY A 36 8.90 0.51 -10.01
C GLY A 36 8.45 -0.57 -9.01
N GLN A 37 8.25 -0.23 -7.73
CA GLN A 37 7.70 -1.17 -6.75
C GLN A 37 6.22 -1.46 -6.96
N GLU A 38 5.40 -0.47 -7.35
CA GLU A 38 3.98 -0.70 -7.65
C GLU A 38 3.77 -1.53 -8.92
N SER A 39 4.63 -1.36 -9.93
CA SER A 39 4.57 -2.15 -11.17
C SER A 39 5.09 -3.58 -11.03
N ARG A 40 5.74 -3.93 -9.91
CA ARG A 40 6.18 -5.29 -9.67
C ARG A 40 4.95 -6.08 -9.23
N PRO A 41 4.43 -7.03 -10.04
CA PRO A 41 3.42 -7.93 -9.52
C PRO A 41 4.01 -8.55 -8.27
N VAL A 42 3.32 -8.39 -7.14
CA VAL A 42 3.57 -9.22 -5.97
C VAL A 42 3.31 -10.63 -6.46
N GLN A 43 4.36 -11.28 -6.94
CA GLN A 43 4.42 -12.72 -7.02
C GLN A 43 4.35 -13.12 -5.56
N ALA A 44 3.12 -13.26 -5.06
CA ALA A 44 2.86 -14.02 -3.89
C ALA A 44 3.49 -15.36 -4.21
N ALA A 45 4.69 -15.59 -3.67
CA ALA A 45 5.16 -16.94 -3.49
C ALA A 45 3.95 -17.66 -2.92
N PRO A 46 3.50 -18.78 -3.50
CA PRO A 46 2.39 -19.53 -2.93
C PRO A 46 2.85 -19.83 -1.52
N MET A 47 2.40 -19.03 -0.56
CA MET A 47 2.65 -19.19 0.85
C MET A 47 1.81 -20.41 1.11
N PRO A 48 2.40 -21.62 1.15
CA PRO A 48 1.60 -22.67 1.69
C PRO A 48 1.30 -22.17 3.10
N GLY A 49 0.01 -22.20 3.50
CA GLY A 49 -0.29 -22.04 4.92
C GLY A 49 0.70 -22.89 5.71
N VAL A 50 1.02 -22.50 6.95
CA VAL A 50 2.06 -23.10 7.81
C VAL A 50 2.10 -24.65 7.78
N LEU A 51 1.02 -25.29 7.35
CA LEU A 51 0.91 -26.70 7.02
C LEU A 51 0.81 -26.93 5.49
N THR A 52 1.96 -27.06 4.82
CA THR A 52 2.06 -27.55 3.42
C THR A 52 1.43 -28.92 3.22
N ASN A 53 1.46 -29.76 4.25
CA ASN A 53 0.89 -31.09 4.26
C ASN A 53 0.51 -31.44 5.70
N PRO A 54 -0.76 -31.31 6.11
CA PRO A 54 -1.16 -31.68 7.45
C PRO A 54 -0.90 -33.19 7.65
N PRO A 55 -0.04 -33.61 8.60
CA PRO A 55 0.40 -35.01 8.72
C PRO A 55 -0.71 -36.01 9.05
N LEU A 56 -1.91 -35.53 9.38
CA LEU A 56 -3.01 -36.31 9.93
C LEU A 56 -4.34 -35.85 9.33
N PRO A 57 -5.30 -36.75 9.10
CA PRO A 57 -6.67 -36.36 8.77
C PRO A 57 -7.24 -35.55 9.94
N GLN A 58 -7.42 -34.26 9.74
CA GLN A 58 -7.89 -33.36 10.79
C GLN A 58 -9.38 -33.59 11.01
N LYS A 59 -9.74 -34.25 12.12
CA LYS A 59 -11.14 -34.40 12.56
C LYS A 59 -11.40 -33.43 13.71
N ALA A 60 -12.21 -32.40 13.45
CA ALA A 60 -12.65 -31.50 14.52
C ALA A 60 -13.47 -32.30 15.55
N LYS A 61 -12.92 -32.47 16.77
CA LYS A 61 -13.57 -33.24 17.84
C LYS A 61 -14.59 -32.41 18.63
N ARG A 62 -14.41 -31.08 18.66
CA ARG A 62 -15.27 -30.14 19.38
C ARG A 62 -15.32 -28.83 18.60
N ILE A 63 -16.51 -28.27 18.47
CA ILE A 63 -16.76 -26.97 17.84
C ILE A 63 -17.29 -26.05 18.93
N ILE A 64 -16.58 -24.96 19.21
CA ILE A 64 -17.05 -23.91 20.12
C ILE A 64 -17.66 -22.82 19.23
N TRP A 65 -18.98 -22.70 19.25
CA TRP A 65 -19.71 -21.68 18.52
C TRP A 65 -20.04 -20.51 19.46
N LEU A 66 -19.39 -19.37 19.24
CA LEU A 66 -19.62 -18.16 20.04
C LEU A 66 -20.54 -17.22 19.27
N THR A 67 -21.80 -17.10 19.71
CA THR A 67 -22.69 -16.06 19.20
C THR A 67 -22.40 -14.77 19.96
N MET A 68 -21.64 -13.87 19.35
CA MET A 68 -21.51 -12.51 19.89
C MET A 68 -22.83 -11.79 19.64
N ALA A 69 -23.65 -11.62 20.68
CA ALA A 69 -24.88 -10.85 20.61
C ALA A 69 -24.53 -9.41 20.21
N GLY A 70 -24.82 -9.03 18.95
CA GLY A 70 -24.56 -7.70 18.41
C GLY A 70 -23.84 -7.67 17.05
N GLY A 71 -23.29 -8.79 16.56
CA GLY A 71 -22.77 -8.87 15.19
C GLY A 71 -23.90 -9.10 14.17
N PRO A 72 -23.85 -8.49 12.97
CA PRO A 72 -24.82 -8.78 11.92
C PRO A 72 -24.72 -10.28 11.58
N SER A 73 -25.86 -10.98 11.57
CA SER A 73 -25.87 -12.39 11.18
C SER A 73 -25.40 -12.53 9.73
N GLN A 74 -24.88 -13.70 9.34
CA GLN A 74 -24.49 -13.95 7.95
C GLN A 74 -25.62 -13.65 6.94
N LEU A 75 -26.89 -13.78 7.37
CA LEU A 75 -28.06 -13.41 6.58
C LEU A 75 -28.28 -11.90 6.48
N GLU A 76 -27.85 -11.11 7.46
CA GLU A 76 -28.00 -9.65 7.47
C GLU A 76 -26.92 -8.93 6.66
N THR A 77 -25.73 -9.52 6.49
CA THR A 77 -24.57 -8.83 5.87
C THR A 77 -24.66 -8.72 4.34
N PHE A 78 -25.40 -9.61 3.67
CA PHE A 78 -25.40 -9.71 2.20
C PHE A 78 -26.79 -9.63 1.55
N ASP A 79 -27.85 -9.40 2.32
CA ASP A 79 -29.19 -9.16 1.78
C ASP A 79 -29.58 -7.69 2.04
N PRO A 80 -29.49 -6.81 1.03
CA PRO A 80 -29.92 -5.43 1.20
C PRO A 80 -31.43 -5.39 1.43
N LYS A 81 -31.85 -4.89 2.60
CA LYS A 81 -33.26 -4.77 3.01
C LYS A 81 -33.76 -3.33 2.81
N PRO A 82 -34.22 -2.94 1.60
CA PRO A 82 -34.59 -1.56 1.29
C PRO A 82 -35.73 -1.04 2.19
N LYS A 83 -36.72 -1.89 2.49
CA LYS A 83 -37.82 -1.54 3.41
C LYS A 83 -37.34 -1.25 4.84
N LEU A 84 -36.29 -1.92 5.30
CA LEU A 84 -35.72 -1.66 6.63
C LEU A 84 -34.98 -0.32 6.65
N ALA A 85 -34.27 0.01 5.56
CA ALA A 85 -33.60 1.29 5.39
C ALA A 85 -34.58 2.47 5.38
N GLU A 86 -35.78 2.30 4.80
CA GLU A 86 -36.85 3.32 4.82
C GLU A 86 -37.45 3.55 6.22
N MET A 87 -37.42 2.54 7.10
CA MET A 87 -37.96 2.62 8.47
C MET A 87 -36.90 3.07 9.49
N HIS A 88 -35.63 3.14 9.11
CA HIS A 88 -34.58 3.75 9.92
C HIS A 88 -34.67 5.28 9.80
N GLY A 89 -35.26 5.92 10.81
CA GLY A 89 -35.28 7.37 10.99
C GLY A 89 -33.99 7.93 11.59
#